data_AF-A0A8J9S5K8-F1
#
_entry.id   AF-A0A8J9S5K8-F1
#
_cell.length_a   1.000
_cell.length_b   1.000
_cell.length_c   1.000
_cell.angle_alpha   90.00
_cell.angle_beta   90.00
_cell.angle_gamma   90.00
#
_symmetry.space_group_name_H-M   'P 1'
#
loop_
_entity.id
_entity.type
_entity.pdbx_description
1 polymer ?
#
loop_
_entity_poly.entity_id
_entity_poly.type
_entity_poly.pdbx_seq_one_letter_code
_entity_poly.pdbx_strand_id
1 'polypeptide(L)' 'AYYHGHGVRQFHDTEAASSSPLAHFLGQQSIKTRNMLSHIRYATSGAVELANLHPFSREMWGIQWCFCHN' A
#
# COMPACT_ATOMS: atom_id res chain seq x y z
N ALA A 1 1.29 2.09 1.97
CA ALA A 1 1.32 1.81 3.41
C ALA A 1 2.21 2.81 4.14
N TYR A 2 1.87 3.15 5.37
CA TYR A 2 2.72 3.98 6.23
C TYR A 2 2.65 3.51 7.68
N TYR A 3 3.71 3.82 8.43
CA TYR A 3 3.79 3.49 9.85
C TYR A 3 3.22 4.61 10.73
N HIS A 4 2.48 4.23 11.77
CA HIS A 4 2.06 5.10 12.86
C HIS A 4 2.44 4.42 14.18
N GLY A 5 3.57 4.85 14.76
CA GLY A 5 4.24 4.06 15.80
C GLY A 5 4.69 2.70 15.27
N HIS A 6 4.33 1.63 15.98
CA HIS A 6 4.61 0.25 15.57
C HIS A 6 3.55 -0.36 14.65
N GLY A 7 2.43 0.34 14.43
CA GLY A 7 1.36 -0.13 13.54
C GLY A 7 1.57 0.29 12.09
N VAL A 8 1.09 -0.54 11.16
CA VAL A 8 1.01 -0.21 9.74
C VAL A 8 -0.43 0.11 9.35
N ARG A 9 -0.63 1.17 8.56
CA ARG A 9 -1.86 1.38 7.79
C ARG A 9 -1.61 1.10 6.33
N GLN A 10 -2.44 0.26 5.72
CA GLN A 10 -2.36 -0.11 4.31
C GLN A 10 -3.64 0.28 3.58
N PHE A 11 -3.47 0.63 2.32
CA PHE A 11 -4.53 1.06 1.41
C PHE A 11 -4.22 0.41 0.08
N HIS A 12 -5.21 -0.25 -0.51
CA HIS A 12 -5.10 -0.99 -1.75
C HIS A 12 -6.32 -0.68 -2.61
N ASP A 13 -6.09 -0.56 -3.91
CA ASP A 13 -7.13 -0.31 -4.90
C ASP A 13 -6.81 -1.10 -6.17
N THR A 14 -7.80 -1.80 -6.71
CA THR A 14 -7.70 -2.52 -7.98
C THR A 14 -7.80 -1.59 -9.19
N GLU A 15 -8.34 -0.39 -9.01
CA GLU A 15 -8.46 0.60 -10.08
C GLU A 15 -7.11 1.20 -10.48
N ALA A 16 -7.03 1.70 -11.71
CA ALA A 16 -5.85 2.43 -12.16
C ALA A 16 -5.63 3.67 -11.28
N ALA A 17 -4.37 3.93 -10.90
CA ALA A 17 -4.03 5.02 -10.00
C ALA A 17 -4.49 6.41 -10.50
N SER A 18 -4.58 6.61 -11.82
CA SER A 18 -5.05 7.85 -12.43
C SER A 18 -6.55 8.12 -12.25
N SER A 19 -7.35 7.08 -12.08
CA SER A 19 -8.81 7.16 -11.89
C SER A 19 -9.27 6.73 -10.50
N SER A 20 -8.35 6.26 -9.65
CA SER A 20 -8.63 5.76 -8.30
C SER A 20 -9.14 6.87 -7.37
N PRO A 21 -10.38 6.76 -6.86
CA PRO A 21 -10.88 7.67 -5.83
C PRO A 21 -10.07 7.57 -4.53
N LEU A 22 -9.53 6.38 -4.22
CA LEU A 22 -8.69 6.16 -3.04
C LEU A 22 -7.37 6.93 -3.17
N ALA A 23 -6.72 6.88 -4.33
CA ALA A 23 -5.51 7.65 -4.58
C ALA A 23 -5.76 9.15 -4.49
N HIS A 24 -6.88 9.63 -5.07
CA HIS A 24 -7.28 11.03 -4.96
C HIS A 24 -7.51 11.44 -3.49
N PHE A 25 -8.29 10.66 -2.74
CA PHE A 25 -8.55 10.91 -1.32
C PHE A 25 -7.26 10.97 -0.50
N LEU A 26 -6.36 9.99 -0.68
CA LEU A 26 -5.08 9.95 0.05
C LEU A 26 -4.19 11.15 -0.29
N GLY A 27 -4.20 11.62 -1.54
CA GLY A 27 -3.46 12.81 -1.98
C GLY A 27 -3.94 14.11 -1.31
N GLN A 28 -5.17 14.13 -0.79
CA GLN A 28 -5.71 15.28 -0.04
C GLN A 28 -5.38 15.21 1.46
N GLN A 29 -4.88 14.09 1.96
CA GLN A 29 -4.58 13.91 3.39
C GLN A 29 -3.14 14.32 3.73
N SER A 30 -2.96 15.00 4.87
CA SER A 30 -1.62 15.23 5.43
C SER A 30 -1.18 14.02 6.26
N ILE A 31 -0.55 13.05 5.61
CA ILE A 31 -0.02 11.85 6.26
C ILE A 31 1.39 12.11 6.78
N LYS A 32 1.55 12.24 8.10
CA LYS A 32 2.86 12.36 8.76
C LYS A 32 3.36 10.98 9.20
N THR A 33 4.51 10.56 8.67
CA THR A 33 5.16 9.31 9.02
C THR A 33 6.67 9.40 8.78
N ARG A 34 7.45 8.53 9.42
CA ARG A 34 8.88 8.37 9.13
C ARG A 34 9.15 7.36 8.01
N ASN A 35 8.24 6.40 7.81
CA ASN A 35 8.40 5.30 6.89
C ASN A 35 7.12 5.10 6.08
N MET A 36 7.22 5.25 4.76
CA MET A 36 6.13 5.06 3.80
C MET A 36 6.63 4.19 2.64
N LEU A 37 5.77 3.29 2.17
CA LEU A 37 5.97 2.53 0.95
C LEU A 37 4.72 2.67 0.07
N SER A 38 4.90 2.89 -1.22
CA SER A 38 3.83 2.89 -2.22
C SER A 38 4.25 2.03 -3.42
N HIS A 39 3.26 1.49 -4.13
CA HIS A 39 3.49 0.69 -5.32
C HIS A 39 2.31 0.85 -6.28
N ILE A 40 2.59 1.06 -7.56
CA ILE A 40 1.59 1.07 -8.64
C ILE A 40 1.92 -0.14 -9.52
N ARG A 41 1.05 -1.14 -9.52
CA ARG A 41 1.26 -2.38 -10.26
C ARG A 41 0.79 -2.24 -11.71
N TYR A 42 1.63 -2.65 -12.65
CA TYR A 42 1.20 -2.96 -14.01
C TYR A 42 0.95 -4.47 -14.13
N ALA A 43 -0.31 -4.88 -14.18
CA ALA A 43 -0.70 -6.29 -14.10
C ALA A 43 -0.55 -7.00 -15.46
N THR A 44 0.68 -7.36 -15.84
CA THR A 44 0.94 -8.20 -17.03
C THR A 44 0.64 -9.68 -16.80
N SER A 45 0.73 -10.13 -15.55
CA SER A 45 0.46 -11.50 -15.12
C SER A 45 -0.31 -11.51 -13.79
N GLY A 46 -1.16 -12.52 -13.62
CA GLY A 46 -2.07 -12.68 -12.48
C GLY A 46 -3.31 -11.78 -12.57
N ALA A 47 -4.38 -12.17 -11.86
CA ALA A 47 -5.61 -11.38 -11.84
C ALA A 47 -5.39 -9.99 -11.21
N VAL A 48 -6.23 -9.04 -11.62
CA VAL A 48 -6.36 -7.72 -11.00
C VAL A 48 -7.26 -7.88 -9.76
N GLU A 49 -6.63 -8.26 -8.64
CA GLU A 49 -7.31 -8.51 -7.37
C GLU A 49 -6.45 -8.01 -6.21
N LEU A 50 -7.10 -7.67 -5.09
CA LEU A 50 -6.45 -7.11 -3.90
C LEU A 50 -5.32 -8.00 -3.36
N ALA A 51 -5.47 -9.33 -3.44
CA ALA A 51 -4.47 -10.29 -2.98
C ALA A 51 -3.13 -10.17 -3.74
N ASN A 52 -3.14 -9.61 -4.94
CA ASN A 52 -1.97 -9.45 -5.79
C ASN A 52 -1.43 -8.00 -5.79
N LEU A 53 -1.86 -7.16 -4.84
CA LEU A 53 -1.43 -5.77 -4.75
C LEU A 53 -0.47 -5.55 -3.58
N HIS A 54 0.69 -4.99 -3.90
CA HIS A 54 1.59 -4.45 -2.89
C HIS A 54 1.03 -3.15 -2.28
N PRO A 55 1.46 -2.78 -1.06
CA PRO A 55 2.42 -3.48 -0.20
C PRO A 55 1.83 -4.72 0.48
N PHE A 56 2.63 -5.77 0.60
CA PHE A 56 2.34 -6.90 1.49
C PHE A 56 2.83 -6.58 2.90
N SER A 57 2.17 -7.12 3.92
CA SER A 57 2.60 -6.99 5.30
C SER A 57 2.52 -8.32 6.04
N ARG A 58 3.36 -8.46 7.06
CA ARG A 58 3.32 -9.59 7.99
C ARG A 58 3.99 -9.21 9.30
N GLU A 59 3.47 -9.73 10.41
CA GLU A 59 4.15 -9.60 11.70
C GLU A 59 5.29 -10.62 11.80
N MET A 60 6.48 -10.16 12.19
CA MET A 60 7.60 -11.01 12.56
C MET A 60 8.32 -10.41 13.77
N TRP A 61 8.55 -11.23 14.80
CA TRP A 61 9.16 -10.82 16.08
C TRP A 61 8.44 -9.65 16.77
N GLY A 62 7.11 -9.60 16.68
CA GLY A 62 6.31 -8.51 17.25
C GLY A 62 6.43 -7.18 16.50
N ILE A 63 7.04 -7.18 15.31
CA ILE A 63 7.20 -6.01 14.44
C ILE A 63 6.35 -6.22 13.20
N GLN A 64 5.59 -5.21 12.80
CA GLN A 64 4.90 -5.20 11.51
C GLN A 64 5.92 -4.92 10.40
N TRP A 65 6.13 -5.89 9.51
CA TRP A 65 6.99 -5.74 8.34
C TRP A 65 6.14 -5.42 7.11
N CYS A 66 6.65 -4.57 6.23
CA CYS A 66 6.01 -4.23 4.96
C CYS A 66 6.98 -4.41 3.81
N PHE A 67 6.47 -4.90 2.68
CA PHE A 67 7.29 -5.24 1.51
C PHE A 67 6.60 -4.87 0.19
N CYS A 68 7.38 -4.24 -0.70
CA CYS A 68 7.04 -3.98 -2.10
C CYS A 68 8.13 -4.57 -3.01
N HIS A 69 7.72 -5.08 -4.16
CA HIS A 69 8.59 -5.51 -5.24
C HIS A 69 8.01 -5.01 -6.56
N ASN A 70 8.86 -4.64 -7.51
CA ASN A 70 8.47 -4.20 -8.85
C ASN A 70 8.56 -5.34 -9.85
#